data_AF-A0A396GSB7-F1
#
_entry.id   AF-A0A396GSB7-F1
#
_cell.length_a   1.000
_cell.length_b   1.000
_cell.length_c   1.000
_cell.angle_alpha   90.00
_cell.angle_beta   90.00
_cell.angle_gamma   90.00
#
_symmetry.space_group_name_H-M   'P 1'
#
loop_
_entity.id
_entity.type
_entity.pdbx_description
1 polymer ?
#
loop_
_entity_poly.entity_id
_entity_poly.type
_entity_poly.pdbx_seq_one_letter_code
_entity_poly.pdbx_strand_id
1 'polypeptide(L)'
;MNITNVNEYEAIAKEKLPKMIYEYFASGAEDQWTLKANRDSFSRILFRPRILRDVSEIDLTTTVLGLKISMPIMIAPTAFQKMAHPEGEYATAKAASAAGTIMVASTGPGIRFLQLYVFKDRNVVIQLVRRAESAGFKAIIGRPVVFSLAADGEAGVRKVLKMLHDELEITMALCGCRSIKEITRDHVVTKLDRPRIAPRL
;
A
#
# COMPACT_ATOMS: atom_id res chain seq x y z
N MET A 1 -5.87 -15.16 -19.19
CA MET A 1 -4.62 -14.37 -19.14
C MET A 1 -4.07 -14.46 -17.72
N ASN A 2 -2.83 -14.90 -17.53
CA ASN A 2 -2.24 -14.99 -16.19
C ASN A 2 -1.43 -13.72 -15.91
N ILE A 3 -1.97 -12.83 -15.08
CA ILE A 3 -1.31 -11.58 -14.69
C ILE A 3 -0.15 -11.90 -13.72
N THR A 4 0.99 -11.24 -13.82
CA THR A 4 2.20 -11.56 -13.02
C THR A 4 2.72 -10.40 -12.17
N ASN A 5 2.44 -9.14 -12.54
CA ASN A 5 2.93 -7.95 -11.83
C ASN A 5 1.88 -6.82 -11.79
N VAL A 6 2.15 -5.78 -11.01
CA VAL A 6 1.24 -4.63 -10.83
C VAL A 6 1.04 -3.78 -12.09
N ASN A 7 2.01 -3.71 -13.00
CA ASN A 7 1.94 -2.84 -14.18
C ASN A 7 0.99 -3.42 -15.25
N GLU A 8 0.88 -4.75 -15.32
CA GLU A 8 -0.10 -5.44 -16.16
C GLU A 8 -1.56 -5.10 -15.79
N TYR A 9 -1.83 -4.81 -14.51
CA TYR A 9 -3.15 -4.30 -14.12
C TYR A 9 -3.42 -2.89 -14.64
N GLU A 10 -2.43 -1.98 -14.61
CA GLU A 10 -2.59 -0.63 -15.17
C GLU A 10 -2.87 -0.69 -16.68
N ALA A 11 -2.22 -1.61 -17.40
CA ALA A 11 -2.50 -1.87 -18.82
C ALA A 11 -3.93 -2.39 -19.05
N ILE A 12 -4.37 -3.40 -18.30
CA ILE A 12 -5.72 -3.99 -18.43
C ILE A 12 -6.81 -3.01 -17.99
N ALA A 13 -6.55 -2.18 -16.98
CA ALA A 13 -7.44 -1.09 -16.54
C ALA A 13 -7.71 -0.10 -17.68
N LYS A 14 -6.66 0.24 -18.44
CA LYS A 14 -6.73 1.15 -19.58
C LYS A 14 -7.60 0.62 -20.73
N GLU A 15 -7.67 -0.69 -20.90
CA GLU A 15 -8.51 -1.34 -21.91
C GLU A 15 -9.97 -1.48 -21.46
N LYS A 16 -10.20 -1.75 -20.16
CA LYS A 16 -11.55 -1.99 -19.61
C LYS A 16 -12.31 -0.72 -19.22
N LEU A 17 -11.62 0.32 -18.73
CA LEU A 17 -12.27 1.51 -18.19
C LEU A 17 -12.55 2.54 -19.29
N PRO A 18 -13.70 3.24 -19.25
CA PRO A 18 -13.91 4.43 -20.06
C PRO A 18 -12.77 5.43 -19.85
N LYS A 19 -12.26 6.03 -20.94
CA LYS A 19 -11.07 6.90 -20.94
C LYS A 19 -11.05 7.92 -19.79
N MET A 20 -12.17 8.61 -19.56
CA MET A 20 -12.31 9.61 -18.47
C MET A 20 -12.08 9.02 -17.06
N ILE A 21 -12.55 7.79 -16.82
CA ILE A 21 -12.40 7.10 -15.53
C ILE A 21 -10.95 6.61 -15.38
N TYR A 22 -10.35 6.06 -16.45
CA TYR A 22 -8.94 5.71 -16.43
C TYR A 22 -8.05 6.93 -16.16
N GLU A 23 -8.27 8.05 -16.85
CA GLU A 23 -7.50 9.28 -16.68
C GLU A 23 -7.68 9.87 -15.26
N TYR A 24 -8.88 9.85 -14.69
CA TYR A 24 -9.10 10.27 -13.29
C TYR A 24 -8.19 9.53 -12.29
N PHE A 25 -7.91 8.26 -12.55
CA PHE A 25 -7.15 7.39 -11.66
C PHE A 25 -5.65 7.33 -11.96
N ALA A 26 -5.26 7.37 -13.24
CA ALA A 26 -3.88 7.22 -13.68
C ALA A 26 -3.11 8.55 -13.76
N SER A 27 -3.80 9.70 -13.83
CA SER A 27 -3.14 11.00 -14.01
C SER A 27 -2.50 11.55 -12.73
N GLY A 28 -1.30 12.09 -12.87
CA GLY A 28 -0.68 13.00 -11.92
C GLY A 28 -1.17 14.45 -12.08
N ALA A 29 -0.67 15.35 -11.22
CA ALA A 29 -0.86 16.78 -11.39
C ALA A 29 0.04 17.36 -12.49
N GLU A 30 -0.45 18.36 -13.21
CA GLU A 30 0.29 19.17 -14.20
C GLU A 30 1.03 18.32 -15.26
N ASP A 31 2.35 18.46 -15.35
CA ASP A 31 3.23 17.71 -16.28
C ASP A 31 3.49 16.25 -15.85
N GLN A 32 2.91 15.85 -14.71
CA GLN A 32 3.04 14.53 -14.09
C GLN A 32 4.49 14.17 -13.70
N TRP A 33 5.38 15.17 -13.55
CA TRP A 33 6.79 14.94 -13.20
C TRP A 33 6.94 14.14 -11.91
N THR A 34 6.18 14.50 -10.87
CA THR A 34 6.20 13.80 -9.56
C THR A 34 5.68 12.36 -9.67
N LEU A 35 4.70 12.07 -10.53
CA LEU A 35 4.19 10.71 -10.75
C LEU A 35 5.32 9.80 -11.29
N LYS A 36 6.07 10.30 -12.26
CA LYS A 36 7.26 9.61 -12.79
C LYS A 36 8.37 9.53 -11.74
N ALA A 37 8.70 10.65 -11.09
CA ALA A 37 9.78 10.74 -10.11
C ALA A 37 9.58 9.83 -8.89
N ASN A 38 8.33 9.54 -8.50
CA ASN A 38 8.00 8.57 -7.47
C ASN A 38 8.45 7.15 -7.87
N ARG A 39 8.14 6.71 -9.09
CA ARG A 39 8.60 5.41 -9.64
C ARG A 39 10.12 5.37 -9.75
N ASP A 40 10.71 6.40 -10.36
CA ASP A 40 12.16 6.53 -10.55
C ASP A 40 12.94 6.67 -9.23
N SER A 41 12.28 6.94 -8.10
CA SER A 41 12.95 7.05 -6.79
C SER A 41 13.35 5.70 -6.22
N PHE A 42 12.54 4.66 -6.42
CA PHE A 42 12.84 3.32 -5.91
C PHE A 42 13.98 2.65 -6.68
N SER A 43 14.06 2.84 -8.00
CA SER A 43 15.16 2.29 -8.83
C SER A 43 16.54 2.90 -8.52
N ARG A 44 16.59 4.01 -7.78
CA ARG A 44 17.83 4.62 -7.27
C ARG A 44 18.34 4.00 -5.97
N ILE A 45 17.56 3.13 -5.32
CA ILE A 45 17.89 2.47 -4.06
C ILE A 45 18.43 1.08 -4.39
N LEU A 46 19.66 0.79 -3.98
CA LEU A 46 20.29 -0.52 -4.16
C LEU A 46 20.27 -1.31 -2.85
N PHE A 47 19.88 -2.58 -2.93
CA PHE A 47 19.91 -3.50 -1.79
C PHE A 47 21.32 -4.03 -1.55
N ARG A 48 21.67 -4.19 -0.27
CA ARG A 48 22.87 -4.94 0.16
C ARG A 48 22.42 -6.28 0.77
N PRO A 49 22.28 -7.35 -0.03
CA PRO A 49 21.80 -8.64 0.47
C PRO A 49 22.75 -9.25 1.51
N ARG A 50 22.20 -10.07 2.42
CA ARG A 50 22.98 -10.79 3.45
C ARG A 50 22.81 -12.29 3.26
N ILE A 51 23.80 -12.86 2.58
CA ILE A 51 23.88 -14.30 2.26
C ILE A 51 24.11 -15.17 3.50
N LEU A 52 23.92 -16.48 3.34
CA LEU A 52 24.12 -17.51 4.38
C LEU A 52 23.25 -17.30 5.64
N ARG A 53 22.07 -16.68 5.47
CA ARG A 53 20.99 -16.69 6.46
C ARG A 53 20.02 -17.82 6.10
N ASP A 54 19.66 -18.62 7.09
CA ASP A 54 18.49 -19.48 6.99
C ASP A 54 17.23 -18.61 6.92
N VAL A 55 16.45 -18.85 5.87
CA VAL A 55 15.22 -18.15 5.47
C VAL A 55 14.12 -19.15 5.09
N SER A 56 14.19 -20.37 5.64
CA SER A 56 13.19 -21.44 5.46
C SER A 56 11.80 -21.07 6.00
N GLU A 57 11.75 -20.15 6.97
CA GLU A 57 10.54 -19.54 7.50
C GLU A 57 10.71 -18.02 7.56
N ILE A 58 9.70 -17.26 7.12
CA ILE A 58 9.70 -15.79 7.07
C ILE A 58 8.39 -15.29 7.70
N ASP A 59 8.49 -14.45 8.73
CA ASP A 59 7.33 -13.82 9.37
C ASP A 59 7.18 -12.35 8.92
N LEU A 60 6.15 -12.09 8.13
CA LEU A 60 5.78 -10.73 7.69
C LEU A 60 4.85 -10.01 8.69
N THR A 61 4.36 -10.70 9.71
CA THR A 61 3.36 -10.14 10.62
C THR A 61 3.92 -9.00 11.45
N THR A 62 3.09 -7.98 11.69
CA THR A 62 3.50 -6.78 12.44
C THR A 62 2.30 -6.12 13.10
N THR A 63 2.50 -4.97 13.74
CA THR A 63 1.44 -4.20 14.38
C THR A 63 1.43 -2.75 13.92
N VAL A 64 0.26 -2.23 13.55
CA VAL A 64 0.04 -0.80 13.31
C VAL A 64 -0.95 -0.28 14.34
N LEU A 65 -0.54 0.70 15.14
CA LEU A 65 -1.32 1.24 16.27
C LEU A 65 -1.85 0.15 17.23
N GLY A 66 -1.01 -0.86 17.50
CA GLY A 66 -1.35 -2.01 18.36
C GLY A 66 -2.20 -3.10 17.70
N LEU A 67 -2.65 -2.90 16.45
CA LEU A 67 -3.47 -3.87 15.71
C LEU A 67 -2.55 -4.81 14.92
N LYS A 68 -2.64 -6.12 15.18
CA LYS A 68 -1.87 -7.11 14.41
C LYS A 68 -2.37 -7.16 12.97
N ILE A 69 -1.44 -7.08 12.02
CA ILE A 69 -1.66 -7.27 10.59
C ILE A 69 -0.73 -8.36 10.07
N SER A 70 -1.15 -9.02 8.99
CA SER A 70 -0.44 -10.12 8.34
C SER A 70 0.88 -9.69 7.68
N MET A 71 0.96 -8.44 7.23
CA MET A 71 2.05 -7.87 6.44
C MET A 71 2.09 -6.34 6.64
N PRO A 72 3.22 -5.64 6.45
CA PRO A 72 3.37 -4.21 6.69
C PRO A 72 2.82 -3.34 5.53
N ILE A 73 1.80 -3.84 4.83
CA ILE A 73 1.23 -3.23 3.62
C ILE A 73 -0.25 -2.98 3.90
N MET A 74 -0.66 -1.72 3.84
CA MET A 74 -2.04 -1.30 4.07
C MET A 74 -2.65 -0.75 2.78
N ILE A 75 -3.97 -0.90 2.65
CA ILE A 75 -4.72 -0.10 1.70
C ILE A 75 -5.02 1.22 2.40
N ALA A 76 -4.60 2.34 1.84
CA ALA A 76 -5.05 3.66 2.27
C ALA A 76 -6.13 4.21 1.30
N PRO A 77 -6.54 5.49 1.30
CA PRO A 77 -7.91 5.84 0.89
C PRO A 77 -8.06 6.21 -0.58
N THR A 78 -8.88 5.46 -1.32
CA THR A 78 -9.34 5.81 -2.68
C THR A 78 -10.75 6.38 -2.66
N ALA A 79 -10.96 7.51 -3.34
CA ALA A 79 -12.29 8.08 -3.56
C ALA A 79 -12.96 7.45 -4.80
N PHE A 80 -14.30 7.39 -4.78
CA PHE A 80 -15.14 7.03 -5.93
C PHE A 80 -14.81 5.68 -6.58
N GLN A 81 -14.55 4.66 -5.77
CA GLN A 81 -14.14 3.33 -6.26
C GLN A 81 -15.22 2.64 -7.09
N LYS A 82 -16.48 3.05 -6.90
CA LYS A 82 -17.62 2.65 -7.73
C LYS A 82 -17.50 3.03 -9.21
N MET A 83 -16.60 3.94 -9.57
CA MET A 83 -16.27 4.21 -10.97
C MET A 83 -15.43 3.09 -11.60
N ALA A 84 -14.62 2.37 -10.80
CA ALA A 84 -13.81 1.24 -11.26
C ALA A 84 -14.57 -0.11 -11.18
N HIS A 85 -15.41 -0.31 -10.15
CA HIS A 85 -16.21 -1.54 -10.01
C HIS A 85 -17.50 -1.29 -9.20
N PRO A 86 -18.68 -1.84 -9.56
CA PRO A 86 -19.95 -1.55 -8.88
C PRO A 86 -19.97 -1.72 -7.35
N GLU A 87 -19.20 -2.68 -6.82
CA GLU A 87 -19.08 -2.92 -5.38
C GLU A 87 -18.16 -1.92 -4.65
N GLY A 88 -17.24 -1.27 -5.37
CA GLY A 88 -16.35 -0.21 -4.87
C GLY A 88 -15.67 -0.50 -3.53
N GLU A 89 -15.85 0.43 -2.59
CA GLU A 89 -15.27 0.48 -1.24
C GLU A 89 -15.51 -0.81 -0.44
N TYR A 90 -16.65 -1.46 -0.66
CA TYR A 90 -17.03 -2.66 0.10
C TYR A 90 -16.17 -3.87 -0.26
N ALA A 91 -15.90 -4.08 -1.56
CA ALA A 91 -15.10 -5.19 -2.04
C ALA A 91 -13.63 -5.04 -1.57
N THR A 92 -13.09 -3.82 -1.63
CA THR A 92 -11.78 -3.49 -1.07
C THR A 92 -11.66 -3.83 0.42
N ALA A 93 -12.62 -3.39 1.23
CA ALA A 93 -12.60 -3.64 2.66
C ALA A 93 -12.70 -5.14 2.99
N LYS A 94 -13.48 -5.88 2.21
CA LYS A 94 -13.54 -7.36 2.26
C LYS A 94 -12.20 -8.00 1.88
N ALA A 95 -11.51 -7.51 0.84
CA ALA A 95 -10.16 -7.98 0.47
C ALA A 95 -9.12 -7.67 1.55
N ALA A 96 -9.14 -6.46 2.13
CA ALA A 96 -8.26 -6.07 3.24
C ALA A 96 -8.44 -7.00 4.43
N SER A 97 -9.70 -7.23 4.83
CA SER A 97 -10.06 -8.11 5.93
C SER A 97 -9.64 -9.56 5.68
N ALA A 98 -9.83 -10.07 4.45
CA ALA A 98 -9.42 -11.42 4.07
C ALA A 98 -7.90 -11.57 3.97
N ALA A 99 -7.18 -10.52 3.58
CA ALA A 99 -5.73 -10.47 3.55
C ALA A 99 -5.10 -10.24 4.94
N GLY A 100 -5.90 -9.97 5.98
CA GLY A 100 -5.41 -9.70 7.34
C GLY A 100 -4.74 -8.32 7.50
N THR A 101 -5.10 -7.34 6.67
CA THR A 101 -4.54 -5.98 6.72
C THR A 101 -5.61 -4.89 6.81
N ILE A 102 -5.16 -3.64 6.99
CA ILE A 102 -5.99 -2.47 7.24
C ILE A 102 -6.38 -1.79 5.93
N MET A 103 -7.63 -1.34 5.83
CA MET A 103 -8.07 -0.37 4.84
C MET A 103 -8.33 1.01 5.47
N VAL A 104 -7.77 2.08 4.90
CA VAL A 104 -8.24 3.44 5.16
C VAL A 104 -9.42 3.71 4.23
N ALA A 105 -10.62 3.81 4.77
CA ALA A 105 -11.89 3.78 4.05
C ALA A 105 -12.90 4.77 4.65
N SER A 106 -14.04 4.93 3.99
CA SER A 106 -15.24 5.51 4.60
C SER A 106 -16.24 4.44 5.09
N THR A 107 -16.23 3.23 4.50
CA THR A 107 -17.19 2.14 4.76
C THR A 107 -16.57 0.75 4.55
N GLY A 108 -17.31 -0.33 4.83
CA GLY A 108 -16.90 -1.74 4.61
C GLY A 108 -16.63 -2.54 5.90
N PRO A 109 -16.30 -3.85 5.83
CA PRO A 109 -15.93 -4.70 6.98
C PRO A 109 -14.43 -4.65 7.33
N GLY A 110 -14.03 -5.33 8.42
CA GLY A 110 -12.61 -5.51 8.80
C GLY A 110 -12.01 -4.39 9.64
N ILE A 111 -10.68 -4.43 9.82
CA ILE A 111 -9.93 -3.37 10.50
C ILE A 111 -9.83 -2.17 9.56
N ARG A 112 -10.44 -1.05 9.96
CA ARG A 112 -10.56 0.14 9.12
C ARG A 112 -10.09 1.39 9.84
N PHE A 113 -9.45 2.27 9.09
CA PHE A 113 -9.14 3.64 9.48
C PHE A 113 -9.96 4.61 8.64
N LEU A 114 -10.41 5.75 9.18
CA LEU A 114 -11.18 6.72 8.40
C LEU A 114 -10.24 7.73 7.73
N GLN A 115 -10.38 7.99 6.43
CA GLN A 115 -9.83 9.22 5.87
C GLN A 115 -10.83 10.37 5.99
N LEU A 116 -10.41 11.43 6.67
CA LEU A 116 -11.23 12.59 6.97
C LEU A 116 -10.58 13.85 6.40
N TYR A 117 -11.33 14.59 5.60
CA TYR A 117 -11.02 15.98 5.27
C TYR A 117 -11.68 16.90 6.29
N VAL A 118 -10.94 17.87 6.81
CA VAL A 118 -11.44 18.80 7.84
C VAL A 118 -12.17 19.96 7.16
N PHE A 119 -13.50 19.84 7.08
CA PHE A 119 -14.38 20.87 6.53
C PHE A 119 -14.43 22.14 7.41
N LYS A 120 -14.77 23.29 6.80
CA LYS A 120 -14.91 24.57 7.52
C LYS A 120 -15.90 24.47 8.67
N ASP A 121 -17.08 23.89 8.43
CA ASP A 121 -18.00 23.53 9.50
C ASP A 121 -17.48 22.33 10.30
N ARG A 122 -17.20 22.57 11.58
CA ARG A 122 -16.69 21.55 12.51
C ARG A 122 -17.77 20.57 12.96
N ASN A 123 -19.06 20.93 12.87
CA ASN A 123 -20.15 20.02 13.24
C ASN A 123 -20.19 18.80 12.31
N VAL A 124 -19.99 19.01 11.00
CA VAL A 124 -19.84 17.93 10.00
C VAL A 124 -18.66 17.01 10.37
N VAL A 125 -17.52 17.60 10.73
CA VAL A 125 -16.31 16.83 11.14
C VAL A 125 -16.60 16.00 12.39
N ILE A 126 -17.23 16.58 13.41
CA ILE A 126 -17.60 15.88 14.66
C ILE A 126 -18.60 14.74 14.38
N GLN A 127 -19.60 14.95 13.53
CA GLN A 127 -20.55 13.90 13.15
C GLN A 127 -19.88 12.74 12.38
N LEU A 128 -18.90 13.04 11.51
CA LEU A 128 -18.13 12.02 10.79
C LEU A 128 -17.25 11.19 11.72
N VAL A 129 -16.58 11.83 12.70
CA VAL A 129 -15.79 11.13 13.73
C VAL A 129 -16.68 10.19 14.54
N ARG A 130 -17.80 10.70 15.09
CA ARG A 130 -18.76 9.88 15.87
C ARG A 130 -19.33 8.72 15.07
N ARG A 131 -19.61 8.90 13.78
CA ARG A 131 -20.03 7.81 12.89
C ARG A 131 -18.94 6.75 12.71
N ALA A 132 -17.67 7.15 12.60
CA ALA A 132 -16.55 6.22 12.48
C ALA A 132 -16.36 5.39 13.77
N GLU A 133 -16.42 6.04 14.93
CA GLU A 133 -16.36 5.39 16.24
C GLU A 133 -17.46 4.33 16.38
N SER A 134 -18.73 4.71 16.14
CA SER A 134 -19.88 3.78 16.16
C SER A 134 -19.80 2.66 15.12
N ALA A 135 -19.13 2.90 13.98
CA ALA A 135 -18.92 1.88 12.94
C ALA A 135 -17.66 1.01 13.18
N GLY A 136 -17.00 1.15 14.34
CA GLY A 136 -15.89 0.31 14.78
C GLY A 136 -14.54 0.61 14.11
N PHE A 137 -14.36 1.80 13.55
CA PHE A 137 -13.07 2.24 13.00
C PHE A 137 -12.03 2.37 14.11
N LYS A 138 -10.75 2.14 13.77
CA LYS A 138 -9.67 2.00 14.76
C LYS A 138 -8.65 3.14 14.76
N ALA A 139 -8.67 4.01 13.75
CA ALA A 139 -7.91 5.26 13.69
C ALA A 139 -8.47 6.19 12.59
N ILE A 140 -7.89 7.38 12.45
CA ILE A 140 -8.17 8.34 11.38
C ILE A 140 -6.83 8.64 10.67
N ILE A 141 -6.77 8.54 9.34
CA ILE A 141 -5.53 8.66 8.54
C ILE A 141 -5.69 9.61 7.35
N GLY A 142 -4.59 10.22 6.89
CA GLY A 142 -4.51 11.00 5.65
C GLY A 142 -4.53 10.17 4.35
N ARG A 143 -3.87 10.63 3.27
CA ARG A 143 -4.16 10.26 1.87
C ARG A 143 -3.46 9.04 1.16
N PRO A 144 -2.62 8.15 1.74
CA PRO A 144 -1.61 7.43 0.92
C PRO A 144 -2.02 6.54 -0.28
N VAL A 145 -3.07 5.69 -0.22
CA VAL A 145 -3.40 4.71 -1.30
C VAL A 145 -4.77 4.93 -1.94
N VAL A 146 -4.87 6.04 -2.64
CA VAL A 146 -5.86 6.22 -3.70
C VAL A 146 -5.65 5.20 -4.86
N PHE A 147 -4.48 4.58 -4.94
CA PHE A 147 -3.92 4.21 -6.25
C PHE A 147 -4.06 2.74 -6.66
N SER A 148 -4.21 1.77 -5.74
CA SER A 148 -4.21 0.33 -6.08
C SER A 148 -5.56 -0.25 -6.49
N LEU A 149 -6.59 0.60 -6.54
CA LEU A 149 -8.00 0.22 -6.37
C LEU A 149 -8.84 0.71 -7.54
N ALA A 150 -8.63 1.98 -7.85
CA ALA A 150 -8.50 2.53 -9.19
C ALA A 150 -8.19 1.52 -10.32
N ALA A 151 -7.26 0.59 -10.10
CA ALA A 151 -6.69 -0.27 -11.15
C ALA A 151 -7.57 -1.48 -11.56
N ASP A 152 -7.93 -2.40 -10.64
CA ASP A 152 -8.69 -3.62 -11.02
C ASP A 152 -9.62 -4.13 -9.89
N GLY A 153 -10.22 -3.22 -9.11
CA GLY A 153 -11.25 -3.57 -8.11
C GLY A 153 -10.76 -4.54 -7.02
N GLU A 154 -11.60 -5.52 -6.60
CA GLU A 154 -11.21 -6.49 -5.56
C GLU A 154 -10.00 -7.32 -5.99
N ALA A 155 -9.94 -7.76 -7.25
CA ALA A 155 -8.87 -8.59 -7.76
C ALA A 155 -7.54 -7.81 -7.83
N GLY A 156 -7.58 -6.58 -8.33
CA GLY A 156 -6.46 -5.64 -8.32
C GLY A 156 -5.93 -5.38 -6.91
N VAL A 157 -6.79 -5.04 -5.96
CA VAL A 157 -6.42 -4.83 -4.56
C VAL A 157 -5.82 -6.10 -3.95
N ARG A 158 -6.53 -7.23 -4.05
CA ARG A 158 -6.12 -8.51 -3.46
C ARG A 158 -4.79 -9.00 -4.03
N LYS A 159 -4.52 -8.75 -5.31
CA LYS A 159 -3.27 -9.14 -5.96
C LYS A 159 -2.16 -8.10 -5.83
N VAL A 160 -2.44 -6.79 -5.73
CA VAL A 160 -1.45 -5.78 -5.30
C VAL A 160 -0.97 -6.09 -3.89
N LEU A 161 -1.88 -6.40 -2.96
CA LEU A 161 -1.52 -6.84 -1.62
C LEU A 161 -0.70 -8.13 -1.63
N LYS A 162 -1.07 -9.14 -2.46
CA LYS A 162 -0.28 -10.37 -2.58
C LYS A 162 1.08 -10.14 -3.26
N MET A 163 1.19 -9.31 -4.28
CA MET A 163 2.48 -9.01 -4.92
C MET A 163 3.40 -8.25 -3.96
N LEU A 164 2.88 -7.26 -3.22
CA LEU A 164 3.66 -6.56 -2.20
C LEU A 164 4.06 -7.50 -1.03
N HIS A 165 3.21 -8.47 -0.67
CA HIS A 165 3.54 -9.53 0.30
C HIS A 165 4.71 -10.39 -0.22
N ASP A 166 4.54 -11.00 -1.39
CA ASP A 166 5.49 -11.94 -1.99
C ASP A 166 6.83 -11.24 -2.32
N GLU A 167 6.80 -10.00 -2.82
CA GLU A 167 8.00 -9.17 -3.06
C GLU A 167 8.72 -8.80 -1.76
N LEU A 168 7.98 -8.46 -0.70
CA LEU A 168 8.56 -8.19 0.62
C LEU A 168 9.19 -9.44 1.22
N GLU A 169 8.53 -10.60 1.10
CA GLU A 169 9.02 -11.90 1.56
C GLU A 169 10.36 -12.24 0.90
N ILE A 170 10.41 -12.16 -0.44
CA ILE A 170 11.62 -12.35 -1.24
C ILE A 170 12.70 -11.33 -0.84
N THR A 171 12.35 -10.07 -0.64
CA THR A 171 13.30 -9.02 -0.24
C THR A 171 13.85 -9.26 1.16
N MET A 172 13.02 -9.64 2.12
CA MET A 172 13.42 -9.99 3.49
C MET A 172 14.35 -11.21 3.50
N ALA A 173 14.06 -12.22 2.68
CA ALA A 173 14.93 -13.38 2.51
C ALA A 173 16.32 -12.98 1.97
N LEU A 174 16.36 -12.20 0.89
CA LEU A 174 17.60 -11.74 0.26
C LEU A 174 18.41 -10.78 1.16
N CYS A 175 17.74 -9.93 1.94
CA CYS A 175 18.37 -9.06 2.94
C CYS A 175 18.75 -9.78 4.25
N GLY A 176 18.35 -11.05 4.41
CA GLY A 176 18.67 -11.86 5.58
C GLY A 176 17.96 -11.41 6.86
N CYS A 177 16.76 -10.84 6.73
CA CYS A 177 15.91 -10.36 7.83
C CYS A 177 14.78 -11.36 8.06
N ARG A 178 14.75 -12.04 9.21
CA ARG A 178 13.71 -13.04 9.54
C ARG A 178 12.43 -12.44 10.10
N SER A 179 12.50 -11.18 10.54
CA SER A 179 11.39 -10.41 11.06
C SER A 179 11.53 -8.93 10.70
N ILE A 180 10.42 -8.18 10.72
CA ILE A 180 10.43 -6.74 10.42
C ILE A 180 11.32 -5.93 11.40
N LYS A 181 11.49 -6.42 12.64
CA LYS A 181 12.36 -5.80 13.65
C LYS A 181 13.84 -5.79 13.25
N GLU A 182 14.25 -6.68 12.33
CA GLU A 182 15.62 -6.75 11.82
C GLU A 182 15.87 -5.78 10.66
N ILE A 183 14.82 -5.17 10.07
CA ILE A 183 14.94 -4.22 8.96
C ILE A 183 15.40 -2.86 9.50
N THR A 184 16.72 -2.65 9.53
CA THR A 184 17.35 -1.40 9.95
C THR A 184 17.92 -0.58 8.77
N ARG A 185 18.29 0.68 9.04
CA ARG A 185 18.92 1.60 8.07
C ARG A 185 20.20 1.07 7.40
N ASP A 186 20.92 0.13 8.04
CA ASP A 186 22.13 -0.49 7.48
C ASP A 186 21.88 -1.39 6.25
N HIS A 187 20.62 -1.75 5.95
CA HIS A 187 20.26 -2.53 4.76
C HIS A 187 20.11 -1.67 3.49
N VAL A 188 20.16 -0.34 3.62
CA VAL A 188 19.92 0.63 2.55
C VAL A 188 21.18 1.45 2.29
N VAL A 189 21.54 1.63 1.02
CA VAL A 189 22.58 2.59 0.59
C VAL A 189 21.93 3.70 -0.23
N THR A 190 22.22 4.95 0.13
CA THR A 190 21.70 6.16 -0.51
C THR A 190 22.86 7.03 -1.02
N LYS A 191 22.59 7.96 -1.94
CA LYS A 191 23.61 8.91 -2.47
C LYS A 191 24.21 9.84 -1.41
N LEU A 192 23.60 9.94 -0.22
CA LEU A 192 24.08 10.75 0.90
C LEU A 192 24.97 9.95 1.87
N ASP A 193 25.00 8.62 1.74
CA ASP A 193 25.83 7.77 2.60
C ASP A 193 27.30 7.88 2.17
N ARG A 194 28.16 8.32 3.08
CA ARG A 194 29.62 8.26 2.86
C ARG A 194 30.02 6.80 2.64
N PRO A 195 30.87 6.48 1.66
CA PRO A 195 31.35 5.11 1.48
C PRO A 195 32.06 4.67 2.77
N ARG A 196 31.49 3.67 3.47
CA ARG A 196 32.15 3.02 4.60
C ARG A 196 33.36 2.26 4.05
N ILE A 197 34.53 2.89 4.10
CA ILE A 197 35.81 2.23 3.86
C ILE A 197 35.90 1.09 4.86
N ALA A 198 35.85 -0.15 4.39
CA ALA A 198 36.10 -1.30 5.25
C ALA A 198 37.54 -1.20 5.78
N PRO A 199 37.80 -1.54 7.06
CA PRO A 199 39.16 -1.74 7.51
C PRO A 199 39.84 -2.73 6.57
N ARG A 200 41.05 -2.40 6.09
CA ARG A 200 41.87 -3.41 5.43
C ARG A 200 42.16 -4.51 6.46
N LEU A 201 41.87 -5.75 6.09
CA LEU A 201 42.40 -6.94 6.74
C LEU A 201 43.94 -6.95 6.60
#